data_AF-A0A0B6X4W8-F1
#
_entry.id   AF-A0A0B6X4W8-F1
#
_cell.length_a   1.000
_cell.length_b   1.000
_cell.length_c   1.000
_cell.angle_alpha   90.00
_cell.angle_beta   90.00
_cell.angle_gamma   90.00
#
_symmetry.space_group_name_H-M   'P 1'
#
loop_
_entity.id
_entity.type
_entity.pdbx_description
1 polymer ?
#
loop_
_entity_poly.entity_id
_entity_poly.type
_entity_poly.pdbx_seq_one_letter_code
_entity_poly.pdbx_strand_id
1 'polypeptide(L)' 'MKLSDLDPVVQAEVLRVAHDYTKTQRDVLSERRRVPTDEPRWYREKLDEAVSGMLALYKSK' A
#
# COMPACT_ATOMS: atom_id res chain seq x y z
N MET A 1 10.40 -13.54 -1.18
CA MET A 1 10.50 -12.11 -1.47
C MET A 1 9.68 -11.30 -0.48
N LYS A 2 10.40 -10.69 0.45
CA LYS A 2 10.02 -9.58 1.32
C LYS A 2 10.50 -8.28 0.66
N LEU A 3 9.99 -7.14 1.11
CA LEU A 3 10.46 -5.83 0.62
C LEU A 3 11.97 -5.66 0.82
N SER A 4 12.50 -6.09 1.96
CA SER A 4 13.94 -6.06 2.28
C SER A 4 14.83 -6.86 1.34
N ASP A 5 14.25 -7.76 0.53
CA ASP A 5 15.01 -8.59 -0.42
C ASP A 5 15.27 -7.84 -1.75
N LEU A 6 14.67 -6.65 -1.94
CA LEU A 6 14.78 -5.86 -3.16
C LEU A 6 15.92 -4.84 -3.08
N ASP A 7 16.40 -4.38 -4.23
CA ASP A 7 17.30 -3.23 -4.30
C ASP A 7 16.64 -1.99 -3.66
N PRO A 8 17.37 -1.14 -2.89
CA PRO A 8 16.80 0.02 -2.21
C PRO A 8 16.00 0.97 -3.12
N VAL A 9 16.39 1.13 -4.39
CA VAL A 9 15.64 1.94 -5.35
C VAL A 9 14.26 1.32 -5.61
N VAL A 10 14.23 0.00 -5.77
CA VAL A 10 12.98 -0.76 -5.96
C VAL A 10 12.15 -0.75 -4.67
N GLN A 11 12.77 -0.83 -3.49
CA GLN A 11 12.07 -0.71 -2.21
C GLN A 11 11.35 0.63 -2.09
N ALA A 12 12.06 1.73 -2.38
CA ALA A 12 11.50 3.08 -2.33
C ALA A 12 10.32 3.22 -3.30
N GLU A 13 10.45 2.67 -4.51
CA GLU A 13 9.39 2.75 -5.51
C GLU A 13 8.15 1.93 -5.13
N VAL A 14 8.34 0.71 -4.60
CA VAL A 14 7.22 -0.11 -4.08
C VAL A 14 6.49 0.63 -2.97
N LEU A 15 7.20 1.24 -2.03
CA LEU A 15 6.60 2.03 -0.95
C LEU A 15 5.86 3.26 -1.47
N ARG A 16 6.44 3.97 -2.45
CA ARG A 16 5.82 5.14 -3.09
C ARG A 16 4.51 4.77 -3.76
N VAL A 17 4.50 3.73 -4.59
CA VAL A 17 3.29 3.29 -5.30
C VAL A 17 2.24 2.77 -4.30
N ALA A 18 2.65 2.05 -3.25
CA ALA A 18 1.74 1.59 -2.20
C ALA A 18 1.11 2.75 -1.43
N HIS A 19 1.88 3.80 -1.15
CA HIS A 19 1.39 5.03 -0.52
C HIS A 19 0.37 5.75 -1.40
N ASP A 20 0.70 5.96 -2.69
CA ASP A 20 -0.19 6.62 -3.66
C ASP A 20 -1.51 5.85 -3.83
N TYR A 21 -1.43 4.52 -3.86
CA TYR A 21 -2.60 3.64 -3.91
C TYR A 21 -3.48 3.77 -2.66
N THR A 22 -2.87 3.73 -1.47
CA THR A 22 -3.58 3.84 -0.19
C THR A 22 -4.27 5.20 -0.06
N LYS A 23 -3.59 6.28 -0.47
CA LYS A 23 -4.18 7.63 -0.54
C LYS A 23 -5.39 7.67 -1.47
N THR A 24 -5.28 7.07 -2.66
CA THR A 24 -6.40 6.99 -3.61
C THR A 24 -7.60 6.26 -3.00
N GLN A 25 -7.38 5.14 -2.30
CA GLN A 25 -8.46 4.44 -1.60
C GLN A 25 -9.11 5.31 -0.52
N ARG A 26 -8.30 6.06 0.24
CA ARG A 26 -8.78 6.98 1.27
C ARG A 26 -9.65 8.08 0.69
N ASP A 27 -9.26 8.63 -0.45
CA ASP A 27 -10.02 9.68 -1.15
C ASP A 27 -11.38 9.13 -1.64
N VAL A 28 -11.41 7.93 -2.23
CA VAL A 28 -12.66 7.24 -2.62
C VAL A 28 -13.57 6.97 -1.42
N LEU A 29 -13.02 6.59 -0.27
CA LEU A 29 -13.78 6.40 0.95
C LEU A 29 -14.37 7.71 1.48
N SER A 30 -13.60 8.79 1.43
CA SER A 30 -14.03 10.13 1.81
C SER A 30 -15.20 10.63 0.95
N GLU A 31 -15.13 10.45 -0.37
CA GLU A 31 -16.23 10.78 -1.30
C GLU A 31 -17.52 10.04 -0.95
N ARG A 32 -17.40 8.80 -0.45
CA ARG A 32 -18.53 7.96 -0.02
C ARG A 32 -18.96 8.19 1.43
N ARG A 33 -18.37 9.18 2.12
CA ARG A 33 -18.58 9.47 3.55
C ARG A 33 -18.32 8.25 4.46
N ARG A 34 -17.40 7.37 4.06
CA ARG A 34 -17.00 6.17 4.81
C ARG A 34 -15.60 6.36 5.38
N VAL A 35 -15.48 7.22 6.39
CA VAL A 35 -14.19 7.47 7.04
C VAL A 35 -13.89 6.33 8.02
N PRO A 36 -12.69 5.72 7.99
CA PRO A 36 -12.29 4.73 8.98
C PRO A 36 -12.32 5.33 10.40
N THR A 37 -12.79 4.56 11.38
CA THR A 37 -12.83 5.01 12.79
C THR A 37 -11.43 5.22 13.37
N ASP A 38 -10.44 4.46 12.90
CA ASP A 38 -9.02 4.58 13.25
C ASP A 38 -8.21 4.73 11.96
N GLU A 39 -8.08 5.98 11.49
CA GLU A 39 -7.41 6.30 10.22
C GLU A 39 -5.93 5.90 10.21
N PRO A 40 -5.11 6.15 11.25
CA PRO A 40 -3.71 5.71 11.28
C PRO A 40 -3.54 4.19 11.17
N ARG A 41 -4.35 3.42 11.89
CA ARG A 41 -4.31 1.96 11.83
C ARG A 41 -4.77 1.46 10.46
N TRP A 42 -5.91 1.95 9.97
CA TRP A 42 -6.44 1.60 8.66
C TRP A 42 -5.42 1.87 7.56
N TYR A 43 -4.75 3.03 7.62
CA TYR A 43 -3.77 3.43 6.61
C TYR A 43 -2.57 2.47 6.61
N ARG A 44 -2.07 2.08 7.78
CA ARG A 44 -0.98 1.10 7.90
C ARG A 44 -1.37 -0.26 7.33
N GLU A 45 -2.54 -0.77 7.71
CA GLU A 45 -3.04 -2.05 7.21
C GLU A 45 -3.19 -2.04 5.68
N LYS A 46 -3.71 -0.94 5.10
CA LYS A 46 -3.83 -0.80 3.64
C LYS A 46 -2.51 -0.63 2.91
N LEU A 47 -1.56 0.06 3.51
CA LEU A 47 -0.21 0.15 2.98
C LEU A 47 0.47 -1.24 2.95
N ASP A 48 0.37 -2.00 4.04
CA ASP A 48 0.94 -3.35 4.14
C ASP A 48 0.28 -4.34 3.16
N GLU A 49 -1.04 -4.26 2.98
CA GLU A 49 -1.79 -5.01 1.96
C GLU A 49 -1.30 -4.67 0.54
N ALA A 50 -1.14 -3.37 0.23
CA ALA A 50 -0.70 -2.91 -1.09
C ALA A 50 0.73 -3.38 -1.41
N VAL A 51 1.66 -3.22 -0.47
CA VAL A 51 3.04 -3.74 -0.61
C VAL A 51 3.02 -5.25 -0.82
N SER A 52 2.25 -5.99 -0.02
CA SER A 52 2.16 -7.45 -0.14
C SER A 52 1.60 -7.89 -1.49
N GLY A 53 0.58 -7.19 -2.00
CA GLY A 53 0.00 -7.42 -3.32
C GLY A 53 1.01 -7.20 -4.44
N MET A 54 1.78 -6.10 -4.39
CA MET A 54 2.83 -5.80 -5.37
C MET A 54 3.92 -6.88 -5.37
N LEU A 55 4.39 -7.29 -4.19
CA LEU A 55 5.39 -8.35 -4.06
C LEU A 55 4.89 -9.70 -4.56
N ALA A 56 3.59 -10.00 -4.42
CA ALA A 56 3.00 -11.23 -4.94
C ALA A 56 2.99 -11.26 -6.47
N LEU A 57 2.72 -10.13 -7.13
CA LEU A 57 2.76 -10.02 -8.60
C LEU A 57 4.14 -10.32 -9.17
N TYR A 58 5.21 -9.95 -8.46
CA TYR A 58 6.58 -10.30 -8.85
C TYR A 58 6.88 -11.80 -8.71
N LYS A 59 6.27 -12.50 -7.74
CA LYS A 59 6.45 -13.95 -7.54
C LYS A 59 5.65 -14.82 -8.51
N SER A 60 4.60 -14.26 -9.09
CA SER A 60 3.70 -14.95 -10.02
C SER A 60 4.26 -15.05 -11.44
N LYS A 61 5.50 -14.60 -11.68
CA LYS A 61 6.22 -14.69 -12.95
C LYS A 61 7.39 -15.66 -12.87
#